data_AF-A0A9E8Z8Q6-F1
#
_entry.id   AF-A0A9E8Z8Q6-F1
#
_cell.length_a   1.000
_cell.length_b   1.000
_cell.length_c   1.000
_cell.angle_alpha   90.00
_cell.angle_beta   90.00
_cell.angle_gamma   90.00
#
_symmetry.space_group_name_H-M   'P 1'
#
loop_
_entity.id
_entity.type
_entity.pdbx_description
1 polymer ?
#
loop_
_entity_poly.entity_id
_entity_poly.type
_entity_poly.pdbx_seq_one_letter_code
_entity_poly.pdbx_strand_id
1 'polypeptide(L)' 'MGKVIAFGWYGGKFNHLNWLLPLLPQATHYCEPFAGSAAVLLNREPSPVETYNDGDRQVTSPT' A
#
# COMPACT_ATOMS: atom_id res chain seq x y z
N MET A 1 3.68 12.34 -11.23
CA MET A 1 4.55 11.79 -10.17
C MET A 1 4.90 10.35 -10.53
N GLY A 2 6.12 9.88 -10.31
CA GLY A 2 6.48 8.48 -10.52
C GLY A 2 5.83 7.56 -9.46
N LYS A 3 5.76 6.25 -9.72
CA LYS A 3 5.30 5.27 -8.72
C LYS A 3 6.27 5.21 -7.54
N VAL A 4 5.77 5.04 -6.32
CA VAL A 4 6.57 5.04 -5.08
C VAL A 4 6.41 3.73 -4.30
N ILE A 5 7.45 3.30 -3.59
CA ILE A 5 7.41 2.22 -2.59
C ILE A 5 8.23 2.65 -1.37
N ALA A 6 7.91 2.13 -0.19
CA ALA A 6 8.69 2.40 1.01
C ALA A 6 10.07 1.70 0.96
N PHE A 7 10.09 0.45 0.49
CA PHE A 7 11.29 -0.38 0.34
C PHE A 7 11.01 -1.52 -0.66
N GLY A 8 12.07 -2.17 -1.16
CA GLY A 8 11.93 -3.34 -2.01
C GLY A 8 11.33 -4.52 -1.24
N TRP A 9 10.28 -5.15 -1.77
CA TRP A 9 9.62 -6.30 -1.12
C TRP A 9 9.27 -7.38 -2.13
N TYR A 10 9.47 -8.64 -1.74
CA TYR A 10 9.10 -9.77 -2.57
C TYR A 10 7.57 -9.83 -2.73
N GLY A 11 7.10 -10.03 -3.97
CA GLY A 11 5.65 -10.03 -4.27
C GLY A 11 5.00 -8.65 -4.24
N GLY A 12 5.78 -7.55 -4.18
CA GLY A 12 5.26 -6.19 -4.23
C GLY A 12 4.42 -5.91 -5.48
N LYS A 13 3.32 -5.16 -5.32
CA LYS A 13 2.36 -4.89 -6.42
C LYS A 13 2.75 -3.74 -7.35
N PHE A 14 3.97 -3.22 -7.24
CA PHE A 14 4.46 -2.04 -7.97
C PHE A 14 4.25 -2.08 -9.49
N ASN A 15 4.59 -3.22 -10.12
CA ASN A 15 4.43 -3.40 -11.56
C ASN A 15 2.95 -3.47 -11.99
N HIS A 16 2.06 -3.89 -11.09
CA HIS A 16 0.64 -4.09 -11.36
C HIS A 16 -0.23 -2.87 -11.04
N LEU A 17 0.34 -1.77 -10.52
CA LEU A 17 -0.44 -0.60 -10.07
C LEU A 17 -1.36 -0.01 -11.15
N ASN A 18 -0.92 0.04 -12.41
CA ASN A 18 -1.73 0.61 -13.50
C ASN A 18 -3.02 -0.19 -13.74
N TRP A 19 -2.99 -1.49 -13.49
CA TRP A 19 -4.15 -2.37 -13.60
C TRP A 19 -4.99 -2.38 -12.30
N LEU A 20 -4.31 -2.36 -11.14
CA LEU A 20 -4.97 -2.53 -9.85
C LEU A 20 -5.68 -1.26 -9.36
N LEU A 21 -5.03 -0.09 -9.45
CA LEU A 21 -5.56 1.15 -8.86
C LEU A 21 -6.94 1.57 -9.41
N PRO A 22 -7.23 1.46 -10.72
CA PRO A 22 -8.56 1.79 -11.25
C PRO A 22 -9.70 0.89 -10.75
N LEU A 23 -9.37 -0.29 -10.22
CA LEU A 23 -10.35 -1.26 -9.71
C LEU A 23 -10.69 -1.03 -8.23
N LEU A 24 -9.89 -0.22 -7.52
CA LEU A 24 -10.14 0.08 -6.11
C LEU A 24 -11.23 1.14 -5.99
N PRO A 25 -12.29 0.90 -5.20
CA PRO A 25 -13.28 1.92 -4.95
C PRO A 25 -12.70 3.07 -4.12
N GLN A 26 -13.31 4.25 -4.24
CA GLN A 26 -13.12 5.28 -3.22
C GLN A 26 -13.69 4.80 -1.90
N ALA A 27 -13.01 5.15 -0.81
CA ALA A 27 -13.38 4.74 0.53
C ALA A 27 -13.12 5.90 1.49
N THR A 28 -13.90 5.96 2.57
CA THR A 28 -13.59 6.84 3.71
C THR A 28 -12.47 6.26 4.57
N HIS A 29 -12.41 4.92 4.64
CA HIS A 29 -11.37 4.17 5.34
C HIS A 29 -10.78 3.11 4.42
N TYR A 30 -9.51 3.28 4.02
CA TYR A 30 -8.76 2.27 3.32
C TYR A 30 -7.97 1.41 4.30
N CYS A 31 -8.07 0.09 4.19
CA CYS A 31 -7.35 -0.84 5.04
C CYS A 31 -6.52 -1.78 4.17
N GLU A 32 -5.21 -1.84 4.43
CA GLU A 32 -4.29 -2.76 3.76
C GLU A 32 -3.67 -3.69 4.82
N PRO A 33 -4.27 -4.89 5.06
CA PRO A 33 -3.82 -5.80 6.12
C PRO A 33 -2.48 -6.50 5.85
N PHE A 34 -2.05 -6.54 4.58
CA PHE A 34 -0.84 -7.20 4.07
C PHE A 34 -0.05 -6.22 3.20
N ALA A 35 0.40 -5.14 3.84
CA ALA A 35 0.83 -3.96 3.10
C ALA A 35 2.25 -4.06 2.51
N GLY A 36 3.13 -4.89 3.09
CA GLY A 36 4.51 -5.05 2.61
C GLY A 36 5.18 -3.70 2.31
N SER A 37 5.59 -3.48 1.05
CA SER A 37 6.23 -2.23 0.61
C SER A 37 5.32 -0.99 0.51
N ALA A 38 4.06 -1.08 0.93
CA ALA A 38 3.05 -0.03 0.82
C ALA A 38 2.76 0.41 -0.63
N ALA A 39 3.03 -0.46 -1.61
CA ALA A 39 2.93 -0.10 -3.03
C ALA A 39 1.52 0.37 -3.44
N VAL A 40 0.46 -0.18 -2.85
CA VAL A 40 -0.90 0.25 -3.17
C VAL A 40 -1.26 1.49 -2.38
N LEU A 41 -1.11 1.48 -1.05
CA LEU A 41 -1.36 2.62 -0.17
C LEU A 41 -0.70 3.91 -0.67
N LEU A 42 0.60 3.88 -1.02
CA LEU A 42 1.35 5.08 -1.40
C LEU A 42 1.01 5.62 -2.81
N ASN A 43 0.28 4.88 -3.63
CA ASN A 43 -0.01 5.26 -5.02
C ASN A 43 -1.50 5.38 -5.34
N ARG A 44 -2.40 5.11 -4.39
CA ARG A 44 -3.83 5.39 -4.56
C ARG A 44 -4.16 6.83 -4.19
N GLU A 45 -5.35 7.27 -4.55
CA GLU A 45 -5.92 8.50 -3.99
C GLU A 45 -6.16 8.28 -2.48
N PRO A 46 -5.59 9.13 -1.59
CA PRO A 46 -5.69 8.92 -0.15
C PRO A 46 -7.13 8.90 0.35
N SER A 47 -7.41 8.02 1.31
CA SER A 47 -8.66 8.05 2.08
C SER A 47 -8.49 8.93 3.33
N PRO A 48 -9.57 9.54 3.87
CA PRO A 48 -9.53 10.27 5.14
C PRO A 48 -8.94 9.46 6.30
N VAL A 49 -9.17 8.15 6.32
CA VAL A 49 -8.58 7.21 7.27
C VAL A 49 -7.88 6.11 6.50
N GLU A 50 -6.66 5.77 6.91
CA GLU A 50 -5.89 4.67 6.32
C GLU A 50 -5.30 3.79 7.40
N THR A 51 -5.46 2.47 7.26
CA THR A 51 -4.83 1.48 8.14
C THR A 51 -3.81 0.70 7.34
N TYR A 52 -2.56 0.82 7.77
CA TYR A 52 -1.42 0.05 7.28
C TYR A 52 -1.09 -1.03 8.31
N ASN A 53 -1.08 -2.29 7.87
CA ASN A 53 -0.71 -3.41 8.72
C ASN A 53 0.08 -4.44 7.92
N ASP A 54 0.97 -5.15 8.62
CA ASP A 54 1.64 -6.33 8.11
C ASP A 54 1.89 -7.32 9.26
N GLY A 55 1.99 -8.61 8.95
CA GLY A 55 2.35 -9.64 9.91
C GLY A 55 3.85 -9.64 10.23
N ASP A 56 4.68 -9.11 9.34
CA ASP A 56 6.10 -8.91 9.60
C ASP A 56 6.31 -7.70 10.52
N ARG A 57 6.86 -7.96 11.71
CA ARG A 57 7.15 -6.90 12.68
C ARG A 57 8.18 -5.89 12.18
N GLN A 58 9.13 -6.28 11.33
CA GLN A 58 10.11 -5.33 10.79
C GLN A 58 9.48 -4.30 9.85
N VAL A 59 8.32 -4.60 9.30
CA VAL A 59 7.58 -3.72 8.39
C VAL A 59 6.76 -2.68 9.17
N THR A 60 6.31 -3.02 10.38
CA THR A 60 5.39 -2.20 11.18
C THR A 60 6.03 -1.58 12.43
N SER A 61 7.15 -2.12 12.90
CA SER A 61 7.80 -1.67 14.14
C SER A 61 8.74 -0.48 13.87
N PRO A 62 8.75 0.53 14.76
CA PRO A 62 9.66 1.67 14.68
C PRO A 62 11.06 1.41 15.26
N THR A 63 11.31 0.21 15.79
CA THR A 63 12.60 -0.24 16.38
C THR A 63 13.40 -1.06 15.39
#